data_AF-A0A2T4IDQ1-F1
#
_entry.id   AF-A0A2T4IDQ1-F1
#
_cell.length_a   1.000
_cell.length_b   1.000
_cell.length_c   1.000
_cell.angle_alpha   90.00
_cell.angle_beta   90.00
_cell.angle_gamma   90.00
#
_symmetry.space_group_name_H-M   'P 1'
#
loop_
_entity.id
_entity.type
_entity.pdbx_description
1 polymer ?
#
loop_
_entity_poly.entity_id
_entity_poly.type
_entity_poly.pdbx_seq_one_letter_code
_entity_poly.pdbx_strand_id
1 'polypeptide(L)'
;MNLPQPSADALDQSARLLALVHAEVAAAGGWLPFSRYMELALYAPGLGYYSGGARKFGPGGDFITAPELTPLFGQALAAQVEQVMRASAAHVIEAGAGTGLLAADLLLDLERRGCLPERYDILELSGELRARQGETLARKVPHLAARVRWLDALPEHFSGVLVANEVLDVMPVHVVVSRAEGLFERGVAVAGEALCWADRPAHGEVLAVARALDLPVPQDGEYVSEICPAARAWVAEWGRRLQAGALLLIDYGYPRGEYYLPARAGGTLLCYYRHHAHGDPFLWPGLNDITAFVDFTAVAEAGFDAGLEVYGYTNQAHFLYNCGVLACLEGRGERESADYIRAARAVQRLTAPQEMGELFKVLALGRGLSGGLLGFARGDRVHAL
;
A
#
# COMPACT_ATOMS: atom_id res chain seq x y z
N MET A 1 0.33 25.51 9.02
CA MET A 1 1.21 24.34 9.24
C MET A 1 2.64 24.76 8.99
N ASN A 2 3.60 24.29 9.79
CA ASN A 2 5.02 24.63 9.64
C ASN A 2 5.72 23.51 8.84
N LEU A 3 5.52 23.48 7.52
CA LEU A 3 6.10 22.48 6.63
C LEU A 3 7.45 22.96 6.07
N PRO A 4 8.47 22.09 5.93
CA PRO A 4 9.76 22.47 5.36
C PRO A 4 9.62 22.99 3.93
N GLN A 5 10.18 24.16 3.61
CA GLN A 5 10.06 24.69 2.25
C GLN A 5 10.71 23.76 1.21
N PRO A 6 10.04 23.48 0.07
CA PRO A 6 10.64 22.74 -1.02
C PRO A 6 11.78 23.55 -1.68
N SER A 7 12.68 22.87 -2.38
CA SER A 7 13.70 23.55 -3.19
C SER A 7 13.06 24.24 -4.40
N ALA A 8 13.78 25.17 -5.03
CA ALA A 8 13.31 25.83 -6.25
C ALA A 8 12.96 24.82 -7.37
N ASP A 9 13.80 23.80 -7.57
CA ASP A 9 13.56 22.75 -8.57
C ASP A 9 12.31 21.93 -8.26
N ALA A 10 12.06 21.64 -6.97
CA ALA A 10 10.86 20.92 -6.56
C ALA A 10 9.60 21.78 -6.76
N LEU A 11 9.66 23.08 -6.46
CA LEU A 11 8.56 24.01 -6.72
C LEU A 11 8.27 24.14 -8.23
N ASP A 12 9.29 24.18 -9.09
CA ASP A 12 9.11 24.19 -10.54
C ASP A 12 8.42 22.92 -11.04
N GLN A 13 8.86 21.74 -10.57
CA GLN A 13 8.20 20.48 -10.89
C GLN A 13 6.73 20.48 -10.44
N SER A 14 6.46 20.95 -9.23
CA SER A 14 5.10 21.05 -8.71
C SER A 14 4.23 22.01 -9.53
N ALA A 15 4.78 23.16 -9.94
CA ALA A 15 4.07 24.12 -10.79
C ALA A 15 3.73 23.53 -12.17
N ARG A 16 4.63 22.72 -12.75
CA ARG A 16 4.37 22.01 -14.01
C ARG A 16 3.26 20.98 -13.87
N LEU A 17 3.21 20.25 -12.76
CA LEU A 17 2.10 19.32 -12.48
C LEU A 17 0.78 20.07 -12.23
N LEU A 18 0.82 21.19 -11.49
CA LEU A 18 -0.36 22.02 -11.28
C LEU A 18 -0.94 22.52 -12.62
N ALA A 19 -0.08 22.97 -13.54
CA ALA A 19 -0.49 23.37 -14.89
C ALA A 19 -1.14 22.22 -15.68
N LEU A 20 -0.60 21.00 -15.56
CA LEU A 20 -1.21 19.81 -16.15
C LEU A 20 -2.60 19.54 -15.56
N VAL A 21 -2.74 19.58 -14.23
CA VAL A 21 -4.04 19.39 -13.56
C VAL A 21 -5.04 20.46 -13.99
N HIS A 22 -4.62 21.73 -14.09
CA HIS A 22 -5.50 22.80 -14.57
C HIS A 22 -6.01 22.54 -15.99
N ALA A 23 -5.15 22.06 -16.89
CA ALA A 23 -5.53 21.70 -18.24
C ALA A 23 -6.54 20.54 -18.26
N GLU A 24 -6.32 19.50 -17.45
CA GLU A 24 -7.23 18.35 -17.33
C GLU A 24 -8.59 18.76 -16.75
N VAL A 25 -8.63 19.62 -15.73
CA VAL A 25 -9.87 20.16 -15.16
C VAL A 25 -10.64 20.96 -16.22
N ALA A 26 -9.96 21.83 -16.97
CA ALA A 26 -10.58 22.61 -18.02
C ALA A 26 -11.14 21.71 -19.14
N ALA A 27 -10.37 20.72 -19.58
CA ALA A 27 -10.79 19.77 -20.62
C ALA A 27 -12.00 18.92 -20.19
N ALA A 28 -12.10 18.60 -18.89
CA ALA A 28 -13.22 17.84 -18.31
C ALA A 28 -14.46 18.68 -17.99
N GLY A 29 -14.51 19.95 -18.42
CA GLY A 29 -15.66 20.83 -18.15
C GLY A 29 -15.68 21.38 -16.72
N GLY A 30 -14.51 21.66 -16.16
CA GLY A 30 -14.32 22.38 -14.90
C GLY A 30 -14.32 21.51 -13.64
N TRP A 31 -14.26 20.18 -13.76
CA TRP A 31 -14.24 19.27 -12.62
C TRP A 31 -13.60 17.93 -12.96
N LEU A 32 -12.81 17.38 -12.05
CA LEU A 32 -12.28 16.02 -12.12
C LEU A 32 -12.72 15.22 -10.89
N PRO A 33 -12.96 13.90 -11.02
CA PRO A 33 -13.06 13.06 -9.83
C PRO A 33 -11.71 13.07 -9.08
N PHE A 34 -11.74 12.96 -7.75
CA PHE A 34 -10.51 13.01 -6.96
C PHE A 34 -9.54 11.88 -7.33
N SER A 35 -10.04 10.71 -7.74
CA SER A 35 -9.21 9.60 -8.23
C SER A 35 -8.35 10.01 -9.41
N ARG A 36 -8.89 10.77 -10.38
CA ARG A 36 -8.10 11.27 -11.51
C ARG A 36 -7.05 12.29 -11.08
N TYR A 37 -7.39 13.17 -10.13
CA TYR A 37 -6.40 14.08 -9.55
C TYR A 37 -5.27 13.33 -8.84
N MET A 38 -5.61 12.38 -7.97
CA MET A 38 -4.67 11.57 -7.20
C MET A 38 -3.78 10.75 -8.14
N GLU A 39 -4.33 10.19 -9.21
CA GLU A 39 -3.56 9.51 -10.27
C GLU A 39 -2.51 10.43 -10.90
N LEU A 40 -2.88 11.67 -11.27
CA LEU A 40 -1.93 12.64 -11.82
C LEU A 40 -0.88 13.05 -10.78
N ALA A 41 -1.33 13.37 -9.56
CA ALA A 41 -0.46 13.81 -8.48
C ALA A 41 0.58 12.75 -8.10
N LEU A 42 0.21 11.46 -8.13
CA LEU A 42 1.08 10.36 -7.76
C LEU A 42 1.83 9.76 -8.94
N TYR A 43 1.22 9.65 -10.12
CA TYR A 43 1.72 8.79 -11.19
C TYR A 43 1.86 9.47 -12.55
N ALA A 44 1.61 10.79 -12.68
CA ALA A 44 1.87 11.49 -13.95
C ALA A 44 3.32 11.26 -14.41
N PRO A 45 3.56 10.74 -15.63
CA PRO A 45 4.90 10.44 -16.09
C PRO A 45 5.85 11.63 -15.99
N GLY A 46 6.95 11.46 -15.25
CA GLY A 46 7.97 12.50 -15.04
C GLY A 46 7.59 13.62 -14.07
N LEU A 47 6.34 13.69 -13.58
CA LEU A 47 5.87 14.78 -12.72
C LEU A 47 5.31 14.31 -11.38
N GLY A 48 4.60 13.18 -11.37
CA GLY A 48 3.92 12.64 -10.19
C GLY A 48 4.87 12.21 -9.07
N TYR A 49 4.32 12.04 -7.88
CA TYR A 49 5.06 11.68 -6.68
C TYR A 49 5.87 10.38 -6.82
N TYR A 50 5.34 9.31 -7.39
CA TYR A 50 6.12 8.08 -7.63
C TYR A 50 6.89 8.10 -8.97
N SER A 51 6.62 9.05 -9.86
CA SER A 51 7.14 9.07 -11.24
C SER A 51 8.10 10.23 -11.57
N GLY A 52 8.34 11.15 -10.62
CA GLY A 52 9.22 12.32 -10.79
C GLY A 52 10.55 12.19 -10.05
N GLY A 53 11.65 12.55 -10.68
CA GLY A 53 13.05 12.29 -10.27
C GLY A 53 13.60 12.92 -8.97
N ALA A 54 12.75 13.49 -8.12
CA ALA A 54 13.17 14.29 -6.97
C ALA A 54 13.37 13.44 -5.70
N ARG A 55 14.49 12.69 -5.58
CA ARG A 55 14.99 11.97 -4.38
C ARG A 55 13.98 11.83 -3.21
N LYS A 56 13.27 10.70 -3.14
CA LYS A 56 12.05 10.55 -2.29
C LYS A 56 12.13 9.60 -1.10
N PHE A 57 13.17 8.76 -0.99
CA PHE A 57 13.24 7.72 0.06
C PHE A 57 14.56 7.73 0.83
N GLY A 58 14.56 7.31 2.10
CA GLY A 58 15.72 7.31 3.02
C GLY A 58 15.57 8.32 4.17
N PRO A 59 16.64 8.66 4.91
CA PRO A 59 16.59 9.54 6.10
C PRO A 59 16.05 10.97 5.87
N GLY A 60 15.77 11.35 4.63
CA GLY A 60 15.09 12.59 4.24
C GLY A 60 13.93 12.36 3.26
N GLY A 61 13.40 11.14 3.17
CA GLY A 61 12.16 10.83 2.47
C GLY A 61 10.92 11.20 3.28
N ASP A 62 9.73 10.95 2.76
CA ASP A 62 8.50 11.45 3.39
C ASP A 62 7.97 10.53 4.50
N PHE A 63 8.23 9.22 4.43
CA PHE A 63 7.83 8.23 5.43
C PHE A 63 8.86 7.10 5.59
N ILE A 64 8.72 6.33 6.67
CA ILE A 64 9.55 5.16 6.99
C ILE A 64 8.62 3.94 7.02
N THR A 65 8.83 3.00 6.10
CA THR A 65 8.07 1.73 6.01
C THR A 65 8.66 0.63 6.89
N ALA A 66 7.90 -0.46 7.10
CA ALA A 66 8.37 -1.60 7.90
C ALA A 66 9.74 -2.16 7.43
N PRO A 67 10.01 -2.35 6.12
CA PRO A 67 11.33 -2.78 5.64
C PRO A 67 12.47 -1.80 5.92
N GLU A 68 12.19 -0.50 6.03
CA GLU A 68 13.21 0.51 6.36
C GLU A 68 13.56 0.54 7.87
N LEU A 69 12.65 0.06 8.73
CA LEU A 69 12.88 0.01 10.18
C LEU A 69 13.86 -1.09 10.57
N THR A 70 13.70 -2.29 10.02
CA THR A 70 14.49 -3.47 10.40
C THR A 70 14.36 -4.62 9.40
N PRO A 71 15.45 -5.37 9.14
CA PRO A 71 15.37 -6.59 8.32
C PRO A 71 14.53 -7.70 8.96
N LEU A 72 14.22 -7.59 10.27
CA LEU A 72 13.40 -8.59 10.98
C LEU A 72 11.98 -8.71 10.42
N PHE A 73 11.45 -7.65 9.79
CA PHE A 73 10.17 -7.71 9.09
C PHE A 73 10.23 -8.70 7.92
N GLY A 74 11.21 -8.54 7.02
CA GLY A 74 11.42 -9.44 5.88
C GLY A 74 11.76 -10.87 6.30
N GLN A 75 12.53 -11.06 7.37
CA GLN A 75 12.87 -12.39 7.90
C GLN A 75 11.65 -13.14 8.46
N ALA A 76 10.75 -12.44 9.14
CA ALA A 76 9.50 -13.03 9.59
C ALA A 76 8.62 -13.36 8.38
N LEU A 77 8.40 -12.40 7.47
CA LEU A 77 7.60 -12.59 6.27
C LEU A 77 8.12 -13.75 5.40
N ALA A 78 9.44 -13.96 5.33
CA ALA A 78 10.08 -15.07 4.61
C ALA A 78 9.57 -16.44 5.08
N ALA A 79 9.15 -16.61 6.35
CA ALA A 79 8.54 -17.85 6.81
C ALA A 79 7.22 -18.14 6.09
N GLN A 80 6.36 -17.13 5.95
CA GLN A 80 5.09 -17.27 5.25
C GLN A 80 5.30 -17.44 3.74
N VAL A 81 6.24 -16.70 3.16
CA VAL A 81 6.61 -16.81 1.74
C VAL A 81 7.14 -18.22 1.44
N GLU A 82 8.03 -18.75 2.29
CA GLU A 82 8.52 -20.13 2.19
C GLU A 82 7.36 -21.14 2.20
N GLN A 83 6.42 -21.02 3.13
CA GLN A 83 5.28 -21.93 3.22
C GLN A 83 4.47 -21.94 1.92
N VAL A 84 4.15 -20.77 1.36
CA VAL A 84 3.38 -20.67 0.12
C VAL A 84 4.17 -21.23 -1.05
N MET A 85 5.46 -20.91 -1.19
CA MET A 85 6.30 -21.43 -2.28
C MET A 85 6.39 -22.96 -2.26
N ARG A 86 6.59 -23.56 -1.07
CA ARG A 86 6.67 -25.02 -0.92
C ARG A 86 5.35 -25.72 -1.28
N ALA A 87 4.23 -25.04 -1.06
CA ALA A 87 2.90 -25.56 -1.38
C ALA A 87 2.44 -25.22 -2.81
N SER A 88 3.17 -24.39 -3.56
CA SER A 88 2.82 -23.97 -4.91
C SER A 88 4.03 -24.01 -5.86
N ALA A 89 4.74 -22.89 -6.03
CA ALA A 89 5.92 -22.79 -6.87
C ALA A 89 6.97 -21.85 -6.25
N ALA A 90 8.24 -22.08 -6.59
CA ALA A 90 9.39 -21.30 -6.14
C ALA A 90 9.51 -19.96 -6.89
N HIS A 91 8.47 -19.14 -6.85
CA HIS A 91 8.40 -17.84 -7.52
C HIS A 91 7.83 -16.81 -6.55
N VAL A 92 8.52 -15.68 -6.44
CA VAL A 92 8.04 -14.51 -5.71
C VAL A 92 7.86 -13.37 -6.69
N ILE A 93 6.73 -12.67 -6.60
CA ILE A 93 6.48 -11.39 -7.25
C ILE A 93 6.31 -10.35 -6.14
N GLU A 94 7.10 -9.29 -6.15
CA GLU A 94 6.93 -8.13 -5.27
C GLU A 94 6.36 -6.95 -6.08
N ALA A 95 5.17 -6.48 -5.72
CA ALA A 95 4.61 -5.26 -6.28
C ALA A 95 5.03 -4.07 -5.43
N GLY A 96 5.57 -3.02 -6.07
CA GLY A 96 5.99 -1.79 -5.38
C GLY A 96 7.12 -2.04 -4.38
N ALA A 97 8.27 -2.57 -4.84
CA ALA A 97 9.38 -2.99 -3.96
C ALA A 97 10.13 -1.83 -3.27
N GLY A 98 9.66 -0.58 -3.42
CA GLY A 98 10.22 0.61 -2.80
C GLY A 98 11.73 0.72 -3.03
N THR A 99 12.52 0.71 -1.95
CA THR A 99 13.99 0.81 -2.02
C THR A 99 14.72 -0.50 -2.32
N GLY A 100 13.99 -1.62 -2.46
CA GLY A 100 14.52 -2.97 -2.66
C GLY A 100 15.03 -3.65 -1.38
N LEU A 101 14.80 -3.04 -0.21
CA LEU A 101 15.23 -3.61 1.08
C LEU A 101 14.47 -4.88 1.43
N LEU A 102 13.15 -4.90 1.23
CA LEU A 102 12.33 -6.08 1.48
C LEU A 102 12.75 -7.24 0.58
N ALA A 103 12.92 -7.00 -0.73
CA ALA A 103 13.48 -7.96 -1.66
C ALA A 103 14.81 -8.57 -1.18
N ALA A 104 15.76 -7.72 -0.77
CA ALA A 104 17.05 -8.19 -0.29
C ALA A 104 16.93 -9.03 0.99
N ASP A 105 16.08 -8.62 1.94
CA ASP A 105 15.90 -9.31 3.20
C ASP A 105 15.16 -10.65 3.04
N LEU A 106 14.16 -10.72 2.16
CA LEU A 106 13.49 -11.96 1.77
C LEU A 106 14.47 -12.92 1.09
N LEU A 107 15.24 -12.46 0.11
CA LEU A 107 16.23 -13.29 -0.60
C LEU A 107 17.29 -13.88 0.35
N LEU A 108 17.83 -13.07 1.27
CA LEU A 108 18.80 -13.52 2.27
C LEU A 108 18.21 -14.57 3.22
N ASP A 109 17.00 -14.34 3.73
CA ASP A 109 16.41 -15.28 4.69
C ASP A 109 15.95 -16.58 4.02
N LEU A 110 15.43 -16.50 2.78
CA LEU A 110 15.09 -17.67 1.97
C LEU A 110 16.34 -18.47 1.57
N GLU A 111 17.48 -17.82 1.31
CA GLU A 111 18.78 -18.50 1.14
C GLU A 111 19.20 -19.25 2.40
N ARG A 112 19.14 -18.59 3.56
CA ARG A 112 19.46 -19.20 4.85
C ARG A 112 18.60 -20.43 5.15
N ARG A 113 17.33 -20.43 4.70
CA ARG A 113 16.38 -21.54 4.83
C ARG A 113 16.55 -22.63 3.76
N GLY A 114 17.44 -22.45 2.79
CA GLY A 114 17.57 -23.38 1.65
C GLY A 114 16.33 -23.42 0.76
N CYS A 115 15.61 -22.31 0.65
CA CYS A 115 14.35 -22.19 -0.10
C CYS A 115 14.34 -20.97 -1.03
N LEU A 116 15.48 -20.67 -1.67
CA LEU A 116 15.57 -19.59 -2.66
C LEU A 116 14.53 -19.78 -3.78
N PRO A 117 13.85 -18.72 -4.20
CA PRO A 117 12.99 -18.80 -5.37
C PRO A 117 13.84 -19.01 -6.63
N GLU A 118 13.28 -19.70 -7.62
CA GLU A 118 13.83 -19.73 -8.98
C GLU A 118 13.82 -18.33 -9.61
N ARG A 119 12.79 -17.54 -9.31
CA ARG A 119 12.62 -16.16 -9.79
C ARG A 119 12.07 -15.26 -8.70
N TYR A 120 12.65 -14.07 -8.59
CA TYR A 120 12.15 -12.97 -7.78
C TYR A 120 11.82 -11.81 -8.73
N ASP A 121 10.56 -11.69 -9.10
CA ASP A 121 10.13 -10.66 -10.03
C ASP A 121 9.65 -9.42 -9.25
N ILE A 122 10.02 -8.23 -9.71
CA ILE A 122 9.59 -6.95 -9.14
C ILE A 122 8.72 -6.23 -10.16
N LEU A 123 7.48 -5.91 -9.78
CA LEU A 123 6.63 -5.01 -10.55
C LEU A 123 6.75 -3.59 -10.00
N GLU A 124 7.35 -2.71 -10.80
CA GLU A 124 7.63 -1.33 -10.42
C GLU A 124 7.31 -0.39 -11.58
N LEU A 125 6.47 0.62 -11.32
CA LEU A 125 6.10 1.64 -12.32
C LEU A 125 7.18 2.73 -12.45
N SER A 126 7.91 2.99 -11.36
CA SER A 126 8.91 4.05 -11.30
C SER A 126 10.29 3.58 -11.78
N GLY A 127 10.74 4.13 -12.91
CA GLY A 127 12.10 3.85 -13.42
C GLY A 127 13.21 4.26 -12.44
N GLU A 128 13.00 5.29 -11.61
CA GLU A 128 13.94 5.70 -10.57
C GLU A 128 14.02 4.65 -9.45
N LEU A 129 12.88 4.14 -8.98
CA LEU A 129 12.86 3.09 -7.97
C LEU A 129 13.49 1.81 -8.49
N ARG A 130 13.29 1.45 -9.76
CA ARG A 130 14.00 0.31 -10.37
C ARG A 130 15.52 0.45 -10.26
N ALA A 131 16.06 1.62 -10.57
CA ALA A 131 17.50 1.87 -10.45
C ALA A 131 17.98 1.73 -8.99
N ARG A 132 17.26 2.33 -8.05
CA ARG A 132 17.58 2.24 -6.62
C ARG A 132 17.47 0.82 -6.06
N GLN A 133 16.46 0.06 -6.47
CA GLN A 133 16.31 -1.35 -6.14
C GLN A 133 17.52 -2.14 -6.64
N GLY A 134 17.94 -1.90 -7.89
CA GLY A 134 19.16 -2.48 -8.47
C GLY A 134 20.42 -2.19 -7.64
N GLU A 135 20.62 -0.94 -7.20
CA GLU A 135 21.73 -0.57 -6.32
C GLU A 135 21.68 -1.28 -4.96
N THR A 136 20.50 -1.35 -4.34
CA THR A 136 20.31 -2.04 -3.05
C THR A 136 20.61 -3.53 -3.17
N LEU A 137 20.10 -4.18 -4.22
CA LEU A 137 20.30 -5.61 -4.47
C LEU A 137 21.76 -5.92 -4.82
N ALA A 138 22.41 -5.10 -5.66
CA ALA A 138 23.82 -5.24 -5.97
C ALA A 138 24.72 -5.08 -4.73
N ARG A 139 24.31 -4.25 -3.77
CA ARG A 139 25.04 -4.06 -2.50
C ARG A 139 24.78 -5.18 -1.50
N LYS A 140 23.52 -5.61 -1.31
CA LYS A 140 23.13 -6.53 -0.23
C LYS A 140 23.15 -8.01 -0.64
N VAL A 141 22.84 -8.33 -1.89
CA VAL A 141 22.70 -9.70 -2.41
C VAL A 141 23.26 -9.87 -3.83
N PRO A 142 24.51 -9.43 -4.12
CA PRO A 142 25.08 -9.48 -5.47
C PRO A 142 25.09 -10.90 -6.07
N HIS A 143 25.30 -11.92 -5.23
CA HIS A 143 25.32 -13.33 -5.64
C HIS A 143 23.94 -13.87 -6.04
N LEU A 144 22.86 -13.16 -5.72
CA LEU A 144 21.48 -13.53 -6.08
C LEU A 144 20.88 -12.66 -7.19
N ALA A 145 21.63 -11.67 -7.71
CA ALA A 145 21.13 -10.73 -8.70
C ALA A 145 20.54 -11.41 -9.95
N ALA A 146 21.09 -12.55 -10.37
CA ALA A 146 20.59 -13.32 -11.52
C ALA A 146 19.17 -13.89 -11.35
N ARG A 147 18.66 -13.94 -10.11
CA ARG A 147 17.30 -14.39 -9.79
C ARG A 147 16.28 -13.25 -9.86
N VAL A 148 16.74 -11.99 -9.83
CA VAL A 148 15.86 -10.83 -9.79
C VAL A 148 15.56 -10.34 -11.21
N ARG A 149 14.28 -10.05 -11.49
CA ARG A 149 13.85 -9.45 -12.76
C ARG A 149 12.85 -8.34 -12.49
N TRP A 150 12.89 -7.28 -13.28
CA TRP A 150 11.85 -6.25 -13.27
C TRP A 150 10.83 -6.55 -14.37
N LEU A 151 9.56 -6.54 -14.00
CA LEU A 151 8.45 -6.77 -14.91
C LEU A 151 7.96 -5.44 -15.50
N ASP A 152 7.76 -5.42 -16.82
CA ASP A 152 7.14 -4.28 -17.52
C ASP A 152 5.62 -4.44 -17.67
N ALA A 153 5.12 -5.65 -17.47
CA ALA A 153 3.70 -5.99 -17.54
C ALA A 153 3.38 -7.11 -16.55
N LEU A 154 2.11 -7.22 -16.19
CA LEU A 154 1.61 -8.36 -15.41
C LEU A 154 1.83 -9.66 -16.19
N PRO A 155 2.29 -10.74 -15.54
CA PRO A 155 2.37 -12.04 -16.20
C PRO A 155 0.97 -12.50 -16.62
N GLU A 156 0.86 -13.25 -17.72
CA GLU A 156 -0.43 -13.82 -18.15
C GLU A 156 -1.00 -14.77 -17.08
N HIS A 157 -0.12 -15.58 -16.49
CA HIS A 157 -0.41 -16.46 -15.36
C HIS A 157 0.83 -16.60 -14.48
N PHE A 158 0.62 -16.89 -13.19
CA PHE A 158 1.72 -17.27 -12.29
C PHE A 158 1.26 -18.24 -11.20
N SER A 159 2.22 -18.98 -10.65
CA SER A 159 2.08 -19.72 -9.41
C SER A 159 3.19 -19.29 -8.46
N GLY A 160 2.93 -19.23 -7.16
CA GLY A 160 3.89 -18.76 -6.17
C GLY A 160 3.31 -17.71 -5.23
N VAL A 161 4.13 -16.76 -4.82
CA VAL A 161 3.73 -15.72 -3.84
C VAL A 161 3.79 -14.37 -4.48
N LEU A 162 2.71 -13.59 -4.37
CA LEU A 162 2.78 -12.16 -4.54
C LEU A 162 2.88 -11.50 -3.18
N VAL A 163 3.79 -10.55 -3.02
CA VAL A 163 3.89 -9.67 -1.85
C VAL A 163 3.61 -8.24 -2.31
N ALA A 164 2.69 -7.56 -1.62
CA ALA A 164 2.46 -6.14 -1.77
C ALA A 164 2.43 -5.50 -0.38
N ASN A 165 3.42 -4.66 -0.09
CA ASN A 165 3.53 -3.95 1.19
C ASN A 165 3.36 -2.46 0.93
N GLU A 166 2.30 -1.85 1.47
CA GLU A 166 2.00 -0.42 1.32
C GLU A 166 1.88 -0.04 -0.16
N VAL A 167 0.95 -0.72 -0.84
CA VAL A 167 0.68 -0.54 -2.29
C VAL A 167 -0.78 -0.17 -2.52
N LEU A 168 -1.69 -0.63 -1.66
CA LEU A 168 -3.12 -0.43 -1.85
C LEU A 168 -3.54 0.97 -1.37
N ASP A 169 -2.87 1.51 -0.36
CA ASP A 169 -3.12 2.84 0.23
C ASP A 169 -2.94 4.02 -0.74
N VAL A 170 -2.04 3.88 -1.71
CA VAL A 170 -1.71 4.88 -2.73
C VAL A 170 -2.48 4.68 -4.02
N MET A 171 -3.40 3.72 -4.07
CA MET A 171 -4.28 3.56 -5.22
C MET A 171 -5.31 4.70 -5.29
N PRO A 172 -5.56 5.29 -6.46
CA PRO A 172 -6.45 6.43 -6.57
C PRO A 172 -7.87 6.16 -6.06
N VAL A 173 -8.29 6.93 -5.05
CA VAL A 173 -9.61 6.80 -4.43
C VAL A 173 -10.61 7.81 -4.97
N HIS A 174 -11.89 7.43 -4.97
CA HIS A 174 -12.99 8.39 -5.10
C HIS A 174 -13.41 8.84 -3.70
N VAL A 175 -13.68 10.13 -3.54
CA VAL A 175 -14.20 10.69 -2.28
C VAL A 175 -15.71 10.81 -2.40
N VAL A 176 -16.42 10.15 -1.49
CA VAL A 176 -17.89 10.15 -1.42
C VAL A 176 -18.33 11.00 -0.24
N VAL A 177 -19.38 11.79 -0.46
CA VAL A 177 -19.98 12.65 0.55
C VAL A 177 -21.45 12.29 0.71
N SER A 178 -21.84 11.98 1.93
CA SER A 178 -23.22 11.69 2.33
C SER A 178 -23.80 12.86 3.12
N ARG A 179 -24.95 13.36 2.68
CA ARG A 179 -25.72 14.46 3.29
C ARG A 179 -27.22 14.14 3.24
N ALA A 180 -28.04 14.95 3.90
CA ALA A 180 -29.49 14.80 3.89
C ALA A 180 -30.09 14.85 2.47
N GLU A 181 -29.47 15.60 1.55
CA GLU A 181 -29.90 15.74 0.15
C GLU A 181 -29.54 14.52 -0.72
N GLY A 182 -28.65 13.64 -0.23
CA GLY A 182 -28.24 12.42 -0.93
C GLY A 182 -26.71 12.23 -0.96
N LEU A 183 -26.28 11.42 -1.93
CA LEU A 183 -24.89 11.03 -2.12
C LEU A 183 -24.25 11.87 -3.23
N PHE A 184 -23.07 12.40 -2.93
CA PHE A 184 -22.26 13.21 -3.82
C PHE A 184 -20.88 12.59 -3.99
N GLU A 185 -20.26 12.85 -5.13
CA GLU A 185 -18.85 12.62 -5.36
C GLU A 185 -18.10 13.94 -5.20
N ARG A 186 -17.09 13.94 -4.34
CA ARG A 186 -16.19 15.06 -4.13
C ARG A 186 -15.00 14.94 -5.05
N GLY A 187 -14.85 15.93 -5.91
CA GLY A 187 -13.76 16.02 -6.87
C GLY A 187 -13.02 17.34 -6.76
N VAL A 188 -12.26 17.66 -7.79
CA VAL A 188 -11.35 18.79 -7.86
C VAL A 188 -11.82 19.77 -8.93
N ALA A 189 -11.93 21.05 -8.56
CA ALA A 189 -12.18 22.16 -9.46
C ALA A 189 -11.09 23.22 -9.30
N VAL A 190 -11.15 24.27 -10.13
CA VAL A 190 -10.24 25.42 -10.07
C VAL A 190 -11.03 26.67 -9.67
N ALA A 191 -10.58 27.35 -8.61
CA ALA A 191 -11.07 28.64 -8.16
C ALA A 191 -9.96 29.68 -8.27
N GLY A 192 -10.02 30.52 -9.30
CA GLY A 192 -8.91 31.41 -9.65
C GLY A 192 -7.70 30.61 -10.12
N GLU A 193 -6.60 30.65 -9.38
CA GLU A 193 -5.39 29.84 -9.64
C GLU A 193 -5.24 28.64 -8.69
N ALA A 194 -6.13 28.48 -7.71
CA ALA A 194 -6.04 27.43 -6.72
C ALA A 194 -6.96 26.24 -7.06
N LEU A 195 -6.49 25.03 -6.77
CA LEU A 195 -7.35 23.85 -6.74
C LEU A 195 -8.24 23.91 -5.50
N CYS A 196 -9.48 23.46 -5.65
CA CYS A 196 -10.42 23.36 -4.54
C CYS A 196 -11.29 22.11 -4.65
N TRP A 197 -11.83 21.69 -3.51
CA TRP A 197 -12.87 20.66 -3.45
C TRP A 197 -14.16 21.17 -4.08
N ALA A 198 -14.79 20.31 -4.88
CA ALA A 198 -16.10 20.59 -5.47
C ALA A 198 -16.92 19.31 -5.57
N ASP A 199 -18.18 19.38 -5.13
CA ASP A 199 -19.06 18.22 -5.09
C ASP A 199 -20.03 18.21 -6.27
N ARG A 200 -20.31 17.02 -6.80
CA ARG A 200 -21.36 16.77 -7.79
C ARG A 200 -22.22 15.59 -7.32
N PRO A 201 -23.50 15.49 -7.71
CA PRO A 201 -24.29 14.30 -7.43
C PRO A 201 -23.54 13.04 -7.91
N ALA A 202 -23.40 12.05 -7.02
CA ALA A 202 -22.71 10.81 -7.37
C ALA A 202 -23.48 10.11 -8.49
N HIS A 203 -22.76 9.47 -9.41
CA HIS A 203 -23.35 8.74 -10.53
C HIS A 203 -22.52 7.48 -10.85
N GLY A 204 -23.04 6.62 -11.73
CA GLY A 204 -22.33 5.43 -12.20
C GLY A 204 -21.91 4.48 -11.08
N GLU A 205 -20.70 3.94 -11.19
CA GLU A 205 -20.12 3.00 -10.23
C GLU A 205 -19.98 3.59 -8.82
N VAL A 206 -19.56 4.86 -8.71
CA VAL A 206 -19.38 5.55 -7.42
C VAL A 206 -20.69 5.57 -6.64
N LEU A 207 -21.80 5.93 -7.29
CA LEU A 207 -23.13 5.92 -6.67
C LEU A 207 -23.58 4.51 -6.30
N ALA A 208 -23.33 3.52 -7.15
CA ALA A 208 -23.72 2.14 -6.90
C ALA A 208 -23.02 1.57 -5.66
N VAL A 209 -21.70 1.79 -5.55
CA VAL A 209 -20.89 1.36 -4.40
C VAL A 209 -21.34 2.11 -3.14
N ALA A 210 -21.46 3.45 -3.20
CA ALA A 210 -21.87 4.25 -2.05
C ALA A 210 -23.24 3.86 -1.50
N ARG A 211 -24.19 3.48 -2.37
CA ARG A 211 -25.50 2.95 -1.96
C ARG A 211 -25.41 1.57 -1.32
N ALA A 212 -24.57 0.70 -1.86
CA ALA A 212 -24.37 -0.64 -1.30
C ALA A 212 -23.73 -0.61 0.10
N LEU A 213 -22.90 0.41 0.36
CA LEU A 213 -22.24 0.61 1.66
C LEU A 213 -23.16 1.17 2.75
N ASP A 214 -24.35 1.70 2.38
CA ASP A 214 -25.29 2.35 3.32
C ASP A 214 -24.59 3.36 4.25
N LEU A 215 -23.84 4.29 3.65
CA LEU A 215 -23.01 5.24 4.38
C LEU A 215 -23.82 6.06 5.40
N PRO A 216 -23.24 6.40 6.57
CA PRO A 216 -23.91 7.24 7.55
C PRO A 216 -24.42 8.55 6.94
N VAL A 217 -25.64 8.94 7.31
CA VAL A 217 -26.25 10.23 6.94
C VAL A 217 -26.37 11.06 8.22
N PRO A 218 -25.51 12.08 8.43
CA PRO A 218 -25.59 12.89 9.63
C PRO A 218 -26.81 13.82 9.58
N GLN A 219 -27.31 14.22 10.76
CA GLN A 219 -28.42 15.20 10.85
C GLN A 219 -27.98 16.59 10.40
N ASP A 220 -26.74 16.98 10.71
CA ASP A 220 -26.12 18.24 10.33
C ASP A 220 -24.74 17.97 9.70
N GLY A 221 -24.37 18.77 8.70
CA GLY A 221 -23.07 18.69 8.04
C GLY A 221 -22.97 17.58 6.99
N GLU A 222 -21.83 16.90 6.96
CA GLU A 222 -21.54 15.89 5.96
C GLU A 222 -20.75 14.72 6.55
N TYR A 223 -20.93 13.54 5.96
CA TYR A 223 -20.07 12.39 6.18
C TYR A 223 -19.23 12.18 4.91
N VAL A 224 -17.91 12.22 5.05
CA VAL A 224 -16.95 12.07 3.96
C VAL A 224 -16.18 10.78 4.16
N SER A 225 -16.00 10.00 3.10
CA SER A 225 -15.18 8.79 3.12
C SER A 225 -14.66 8.46 1.72
N GLU A 226 -13.76 7.49 1.66
CA GLU A 226 -13.13 7.03 0.43
C GLU A 226 -13.70 5.67 -0.02
N ILE A 227 -13.77 5.49 -1.34
CA ILE A 227 -13.95 4.18 -1.97
C ILE A 227 -12.84 3.97 -3.00
N CYS A 228 -12.32 2.76 -3.12
CA CYS A 228 -11.19 2.46 -4.01
C CYS A 228 -11.52 1.35 -5.02
N PRO A 229 -12.27 1.64 -6.11
CA PRO A 229 -12.47 0.71 -7.22
C PRO A 229 -11.16 0.25 -7.85
N ALA A 230 -10.13 1.11 -7.86
CA ALA A 230 -8.80 0.79 -8.37
C ALA A 230 -8.16 -0.40 -7.62
N ALA A 231 -8.22 -0.41 -6.28
CA ALA A 231 -7.73 -1.53 -5.47
C ALA A 231 -8.50 -2.82 -5.73
N ARG A 232 -9.82 -2.76 -5.85
CA ARG A 232 -10.64 -3.92 -6.23
C ARG A 232 -10.23 -4.47 -7.59
N ALA A 233 -10.08 -3.60 -8.59
CA ALA A 233 -9.67 -4.00 -9.93
C ALA A 233 -8.26 -4.63 -9.95
N TRP A 234 -7.32 -4.04 -9.20
CA TRP A 234 -5.95 -4.56 -9.09
C TRP A 234 -5.91 -5.95 -8.46
N VAL A 235 -6.64 -6.16 -7.35
CA VAL A 235 -6.73 -7.47 -6.69
C VAL A 235 -7.38 -8.50 -7.61
N ALA A 236 -8.47 -8.13 -8.29
CA ALA A 236 -9.16 -9.02 -9.21
C ALA A 236 -8.28 -9.41 -10.40
N GLU A 237 -7.44 -8.50 -10.89
CA GLU A 237 -6.49 -8.74 -11.99
C GLU A 237 -5.42 -9.76 -11.60
N TRP A 238 -4.89 -9.68 -10.37
CA TRP A 238 -3.97 -10.68 -9.82
C TRP A 238 -4.66 -12.01 -9.53
N GLY A 239 -5.89 -11.97 -8.99
CA GLY A 239 -6.66 -13.17 -8.70
C GLY A 239 -6.97 -14.00 -9.95
N ARG A 240 -7.29 -13.34 -11.07
CA ARG A 240 -7.48 -14.02 -12.37
C ARG A 240 -6.21 -14.68 -12.92
N ARG A 241 -5.03 -14.21 -12.51
CA ARG A 241 -3.72 -14.71 -13.00
C ARG A 241 -3.12 -15.79 -12.12
N LEU A 242 -3.48 -15.80 -10.84
CA LEU A 242 -2.95 -16.75 -9.87
C LEU A 242 -3.52 -18.15 -10.13
N GLN A 243 -2.65 -19.07 -10.55
CA GLN A 243 -3.04 -20.48 -10.78
C GLN A 243 -2.99 -21.29 -9.47
N ALA A 244 -1.95 -21.10 -8.67
CA ALA A 244 -1.78 -21.71 -7.36
C ALA A 244 -0.80 -20.88 -6.52
N GLY A 245 -1.11 -20.60 -5.26
CA GLY A 245 -0.29 -19.71 -4.44
C GLY A 245 -1.11 -18.74 -3.59
N ALA A 246 -0.49 -17.63 -3.21
CA ALA A 246 -1.16 -16.58 -2.44
C ALA A 246 -0.65 -15.16 -2.76
N LEU A 247 -1.56 -14.20 -2.64
CA LEU A 247 -1.27 -12.78 -2.52
C LEU A 247 -1.20 -12.44 -1.03
N LEU A 248 -0.06 -11.93 -0.57
CA LEU A 248 0.14 -11.39 0.78
C LEU A 248 0.10 -9.87 0.69
N LEU A 249 -1.01 -9.30 1.14
CA LEU A 249 -1.30 -7.87 1.07
C LEU A 249 -1.14 -7.27 2.46
N ILE A 250 -0.14 -6.40 2.65
CA ILE A 250 0.19 -5.75 3.93
C ILE A 250 -0.02 -4.26 3.77
N ASP A 251 -0.95 -3.71 4.55
CA ASP A 251 -1.28 -2.29 4.46
C ASP A 251 -2.01 -1.81 5.73
N TYR A 252 -2.16 -0.50 5.91
CA TYR A 252 -2.98 0.05 7.00
C TYR A 252 -4.42 0.28 6.58
N GLY A 253 -5.33 -0.13 7.46
CA GLY A 253 -6.75 -0.08 7.15
C GLY A 253 -7.60 -0.88 8.11
N TYR A 254 -8.84 -1.09 7.69
CA TYR A 254 -9.92 -1.61 8.52
C TYR A 254 -10.82 -2.56 7.72
N PRO A 255 -11.53 -3.49 8.37
CA PRO A 255 -12.72 -4.07 7.78
C PRO A 255 -13.81 -3.00 7.61
N ARG A 256 -14.77 -3.22 6.70
CA ARG A 256 -15.85 -2.29 6.36
C ARG A 256 -16.59 -1.72 7.57
N GLY A 257 -16.89 -2.57 8.57
CA GLY A 257 -17.60 -2.17 9.79
C GLY A 257 -16.83 -1.17 10.67
N GLU A 258 -15.50 -1.14 10.58
CA GLU A 258 -14.64 -0.17 11.27
C GLU A 258 -14.24 1.02 10.36
N TYR A 259 -14.19 0.78 9.04
CA TYR A 259 -13.88 1.78 8.04
C TYR A 259 -14.97 2.86 7.99
N TYR A 260 -16.23 2.45 7.84
CA TYR A 260 -17.37 3.37 7.67
C TYR A 260 -18.13 3.67 8.97
N LEU A 261 -17.43 3.68 10.11
CA LEU A 261 -18.03 4.06 11.39
C LEU A 261 -18.59 5.49 11.32
N PRO A 262 -19.73 5.80 11.95
CA PRO A 262 -20.26 7.16 12.02
C PRO A 262 -19.28 8.18 12.62
N ALA A 263 -18.45 7.75 13.56
CA ALA A 263 -17.43 8.59 14.18
C ALA A 263 -16.28 8.98 13.22
N ARG A 264 -16.13 8.28 12.09
CA ARG A 264 -15.11 8.56 11.06
C ARG A 264 -15.70 9.41 9.93
N ALA A 265 -16.32 10.53 10.29
CA ALA A 265 -17.02 11.39 9.34
C ALA A 265 -16.11 12.22 8.41
N GLY A 266 -14.79 12.22 8.65
CA GLY A 266 -13.80 12.92 7.82
C GLY A 266 -12.94 11.99 6.96
N GLY A 267 -13.31 10.72 6.84
CA GLY A 267 -12.57 9.75 6.05
C GLY A 267 -11.20 9.40 6.63
N THR A 268 -10.30 8.98 5.75
CA THR A 268 -8.95 8.51 6.06
C THR A 268 -7.87 9.11 5.17
N LEU A 269 -8.25 9.93 4.18
CA LEU A 269 -7.33 10.60 3.29
C LEU A 269 -6.29 11.41 4.07
N LEU A 270 -5.01 11.16 3.81
CA LEU A 270 -3.91 11.84 4.47
C LEU A 270 -2.77 12.07 3.48
N CYS A 271 -2.09 13.19 3.64
CA CYS A 271 -0.93 13.55 2.81
C CYS A 271 0.32 13.58 3.68
N TYR A 272 1.44 13.16 3.11
CA TYR A 272 2.73 13.13 3.78
C TYR A 272 3.77 13.91 3.01
N TYR A 273 4.50 14.75 3.74
CA TYR A 273 5.63 15.48 3.20
C TYR A 273 6.70 15.68 4.28
N ARG A 274 7.88 15.14 4.02
CA ARG A 274 9.08 15.15 4.87
C ARG A 274 8.76 14.81 6.32
N HIS A 275 8.13 13.66 6.54
CA HIS A 275 7.69 13.16 7.86
C HIS A 275 6.58 13.97 8.55
N HIS A 276 5.89 14.85 7.83
CA HIS A 276 4.75 15.60 8.36
C HIS A 276 3.46 15.14 7.67
N ALA A 277 2.46 14.78 8.47
CA ALA A 277 1.12 14.47 7.99
C ALA A 277 0.25 15.74 7.92
N HIS A 278 -0.55 15.89 6.86
CA HIS A 278 -1.54 16.97 6.72
C HIS A 278 -2.72 16.53 5.84
N GLY A 279 -3.85 17.24 5.92
CA GLY A 279 -5.08 16.91 5.18
C GLY A 279 -5.31 17.70 3.89
N ASP A 280 -4.28 18.36 3.35
CA ASP A 280 -4.42 19.20 2.14
C ASP A 280 -3.74 18.54 0.93
N PRO A 281 -4.48 17.83 0.06
CA PRO A 281 -3.90 17.15 -1.09
C PRO A 281 -3.51 18.09 -2.22
N PHE A 282 -3.90 19.38 -2.16
CA PHE A 282 -3.59 20.37 -3.20
C PHE A 282 -2.32 21.17 -2.91
N LEU A 283 -1.74 21.01 -1.71
CA LEU A 283 -0.47 21.61 -1.37
C LEU A 283 0.65 20.96 -2.20
N TRP A 284 1.34 21.76 -3.03
CA TRP A 284 2.45 21.32 -3.90
C TRP A 284 2.24 19.96 -4.59
N PRO A 285 1.32 19.87 -5.58
CA PRO A 285 1.05 18.61 -6.28
C PRO A 285 2.33 17.96 -6.79
N GLY A 286 2.46 16.64 -6.60
CA GLY A 286 3.63 15.83 -7.00
C GLY A 286 4.80 15.82 -6.03
N LEU A 287 4.76 16.65 -4.97
CA LEU A 287 5.77 16.64 -3.91
C LEU A 287 5.32 15.94 -2.64
N ASN A 288 4.05 15.62 -2.52
CA ASN A 288 3.46 14.99 -1.35
C ASN A 288 2.98 13.60 -1.75
N ASP A 289 3.17 12.65 -0.85
CA ASP A 289 2.44 11.41 -0.93
C ASP A 289 0.99 11.65 -0.52
N ILE A 290 0.06 10.92 -1.12
CA ILE A 290 -1.37 11.00 -0.85
C ILE A 290 -1.84 9.57 -0.66
N THR A 291 -2.39 9.26 0.50
CA THR A 291 -2.81 7.91 0.84
C THR A 291 -4.23 7.92 1.43
N ALA A 292 -4.91 6.79 1.33
CA ALA A 292 -6.13 6.51 2.06
C ALA A 292 -6.02 5.12 2.68
N PHE A 293 -6.73 4.88 3.78
CA PHE A 293 -6.70 3.57 4.40
C PHE A 293 -7.37 2.55 3.48
N VAL A 294 -6.99 1.28 3.65
CA VAL A 294 -7.56 0.16 2.90
C VAL A 294 -8.85 -0.33 3.56
N ASP A 295 -9.93 -0.45 2.77
CA ASP A 295 -11.10 -1.26 3.11
C ASP A 295 -10.78 -2.73 2.78
N PHE A 296 -10.35 -3.49 3.80
CA PHE A 296 -9.95 -4.89 3.63
C PHE A 296 -11.12 -5.81 3.27
N THR A 297 -12.37 -5.44 3.60
CA THR A 297 -13.54 -6.19 3.16
C THR A 297 -13.70 -6.06 1.65
N ALA A 298 -13.60 -4.85 1.11
CA ALA A 298 -13.69 -4.63 -0.33
C ALA A 298 -12.57 -5.34 -1.10
N VAL A 299 -11.35 -5.38 -0.54
CA VAL A 299 -10.21 -6.12 -1.10
C VAL A 299 -10.46 -7.63 -1.08
N ALA A 300 -10.97 -8.17 0.04
CA ALA A 300 -11.28 -9.59 0.17
C ALA A 300 -12.40 -10.04 -0.78
N GLU A 301 -13.48 -9.26 -0.88
CA GLU A 301 -14.57 -9.49 -1.85
C GLU A 301 -14.06 -9.48 -3.28
N ALA A 302 -13.18 -8.54 -3.66
CA ALA A 302 -12.60 -8.49 -5.00
C ALA A 302 -11.77 -9.74 -5.33
N GLY A 303 -11.04 -10.27 -4.35
CA GLY A 303 -10.35 -11.55 -4.46
C GLY A 303 -11.32 -12.71 -4.64
N PHE A 304 -12.37 -12.76 -3.81
CA PHE A 304 -13.40 -13.79 -3.87
C PHE A 304 -14.13 -13.81 -5.21
N ASP A 305 -14.54 -12.64 -5.71
CA ASP A 305 -15.18 -12.47 -7.02
C ASP A 305 -14.27 -12.92 -8.18
N ALA A 306 -12.95 -12.83 -8.01
CA ALA A 306 -11.95 -13.36 -8.95
C ALA A 306 -11.66 -14.87 -8.76
N GLY A 307 -12.38 -15.54 -7.86
CA GLY A 307 -12.26 -16.97 -7.57
C GLY A 307 -11.08 -17.31 -6.65
N LEU A 308 -10.62 -16.38 -5.82
CA LEU A 308 -9.68 -16.68 -4.73
C LEU A 308 -10.43 -17.03 -3.45
N GLU A 309 -9.75 -17.75 -2.57
CA GLU A 309 -10.16 -17.98 -1.20
C GLU A 309 -9.47 -16.97 -0.27
N VAL A 310 -10.15 -16.59 0.81
CA VAL A 310 -9.54 -15.81 1.90
C VAL A 310 -8.84 -16.78 2.84
N TYR A 311 -7.51 -16.83 2.78
CA TYR A 311 -6.70 -17.70 3.63
C TYR A 311 -6.47 -17.16 5.04
N GLY A 312 -6.62 -15.86 5.24
CA GLY A 312 -6.53 -15.25 6.55
C GLY A 312 -6.52 -13.73 6.50
N TYR A 313 -6.91 -13.11 7.61
CA TYR A 313 -6.87 -11.67 7.81
C TYR A 313 -6.55 -11.37 9.27
N THR A 314 -5.45 -10.67 9.55
CA THR A 314 -5.07 -10.33 10.93
C THR A 314 -4.32 -9.01 11.01
N ASN A 315 -4.01 -8.55 12.21
CA ASN A 315 -3.16 -7.38 12.40
C ASN A 315 -1.67 -7.74 12.20
N GLN A 316 -0.84 -6.74 11.90
CA GLN A 316 0.58 -6.96 11.65
C GLN A 316 1.29 -7.61 12.85
N ALA A 317 0.94 -7.22 14.08
CA ALA A 317 1.55 -7.78 15.28
C ALA A 317 1.38 -9.31 15.36
N HIS A 318 0.14 -9.80 15.25
CA HIS A 318 -0.14 -11.24 15.27
C HIS A 318 0.52 -11.94 14.11
N PHE A 319 0.46 -11.37 12.90
CA PHE A 319 1.11 -11.95 11.73
C PHE A 319 2.61 -12.16 11.97
N LEU A 320 3.32 -11.12 12.43
CA LEU A 320 4.76 -11.18 12.68
C LEU A 320 5.11 -12.14 13.83
N TYR A 321 4.32 -12.17 14.91
CA TYR A 321 4.54 -13.14 16.00
C TYR A 321 4.34 -14.58 15.53
N ASN A 322 3.28 -14.84 14.78
CA ASN A 322 3.00 -16.15 14.20
C ASN A 322 4.10 -16.58 13.22
N CYS A 323 4.68 -15.63 12.48
CA CYS A 323 5.82 -15.84 11.58
C CYS A 323 7.18 -15.93 12.29
N GLY A 324 7.23 -15.84 13.62
CA GLY A 324 8.45 -16.08 14.39
C GLY A 324 9.39 -14.88 14.51
N VAL A 325 8.89 -13.63 14.41
CA VAL A 325 9.73 -12.42 14.54
C VAL A 325 10.55 -12.39 15.84
N LEU A 326 10.04 -12.97 16.93
CA LEU A 326 10.77 -13.06 18.20
C LEU A 326 11.97 -14.00 18.11
N ALA A 327 11.85 -15.12 17.38
CA ALA A 327 12.99 -16.01 17.12
C ALA A 327 14.05 -15.33 16.23
N CYS A 328 13.61 -14.53 15.25
CA CYS A 328 14.52 -13.71 14.44
C CYS A 328 15.26 -12.67 15.32
N LEU A 329 14.57 -12.06 16.28
CA LEU A 329 15.16 -11.12 17.25
C LEU A 329 16.17 -11.82 18.17
N GLU A 330 15.84 -13.00 18.70
CA GLU A 330 16.75 -13.79 19.53
C GLU A 330 18.04 -14.18 18.78
N GLY A 331 17.95 -14.39 17.46
CA GLY A 331 19.10 -14.62 16.58
C GLY A 331 20.07 -13.45 16.45
N ARG A 332 19.77 -12.26 17.00
CA ARG A 332 20.65 -11.07 16.96
C ARG A 332 21.78 -11.11 17.99
N GLY A 333 21.77 -12.09 18.90
CA GLY A 333 22.80 -12.29 19.91
C GLY A 333 22.35 -11.95 21.32
N GLU A 334 23.29 -11.61 22.20
CA GLU A 334 23.03 -11.32 23.61
C GLU A 334 22.11 -10.11 23.80
N ARG A 335 21.24 -10.18 24.82
CA ARG A 335 20.19 -9.18 25.06
C ARG A 335 20.75 -7.81 25.45
N GLU A 336 21.94 -7.76 26.07
CA GLU A 336 22.61 -6.51 26.39
C GLU A 336 23.35 -5.88 25.18
N SER A 337 23.48 -6.60 24.06
CA SER A 337 24.18 -6.07 22.89
C SER A 337 23.45 -4.88 22.26
N ALA A 338 24.22 -3.90 21.76
CA ALA A 338 23.65 -2.72 21.12
C ALA A 338 22.82 -3.05 19.87
N ASP A 339 23.15 -4.13 19.16
CA ASP A 339 22.37 -4.59 18.01
C ASP A 339 21.03 -5.19 18.42
N TYR A 340 21.01 -6.06 19.44
CA TYR A 340 19.77 -6.62 19.98
C TYR A 340 18.84 -5.52 20.50
N ILE A 341 19.35 -4.55 21.28
CA ILE A 341 18.53 -3.46 21.83
C ILE A 341 17.90 -2.62 20.70
N ARG A 342 18.65 -2.34 19.63
CA ARG A 342 18.14 -1.61 18.46
C ARG A 342 17.05 -2.41 17.74
N ALA A 343 17.31 -3.70 17.49
CA ALA A 343 16.38 -4.61 16.85
C ALA A 343 15.08 -4.78 17.67
N ALA A 344 15.20 -4.88 19.00
CA ALA A 344 14.06 -5.00 19.91
C ALA A 344 13.16 -3.76 19.88
N ARG A 345 13.74 -2.55 19.81
CA ARG A 345 12.97 -1.31 19.63
C ARG A 345 12.25 -1.28 18.27
N ALA A 346 12.89 -1.76 17.22
CA ALA A 346 12.26 -1.84 15.91
C ALA A 346 11.09 -2.86 15.91
N VAL A 347 11.27 -4.04 16.51
CA VAL A 347 10.18 -5.02 16.69
C VAL A 347 9.05 -4.42 17.52
N GLN A 348 9.36 -3.69 18.59
CA GLN A 348 8.35 -2.99 19.38
C GLN A 348 7.53 -2.02 18.51
N ARG A 349 8.16 -1.23 17.64
CA ARG A 349 7.44 -0.35 16.70
C ARG A 349 6.56 -1.11 15.71
N LEU A 350 7.05 -2.25 15.21
CA LEU A 350 6.30 -3.11 14.29
C LEU A 350 5.07 -3.78 14.94
N THR A 351 5.11 -4.04 16.26
CA THR A 351 4.10 -4.88 16.93
C THR A 351 3.27 -4.15 17.99
N ALA A 352 3.67 -2.96 18.45
CA ALA A 352 2.91 -2.22 19.46
C ALA A 352 1.59 -1.68 18.87
N PRO A 353 0.45 -1.82 19.57
CA PRO A 353 -0.85 -1.39 19.07
C PRO A 353 -0.94 0.09 18.72
N GLN A 354 -0.27 0.95 19.50
CA GLN A 354 -0.22 2.40 19.29
C GLN A 354 0.76 2.85 18.18
N GLU A 355 1.51 1.90 17.61
CA GLU A 355 2.44 2.12 16.49
C GLU A 355 1.86 1.40 15.26
N MET A 356 2.60 0.47 14.66
CA MET A 356 2.16 -0.24 13.44
C MET A 356 1.36 -1.50 13.74
N GLY A 357 1.43 -2.05 14.96
CA GLY A 357 1.02 -3.41 15.26
C GLY A 357 -0.47 -3.71 15.10
N GLU A 358 -1.33 -2.74 15.45
CA GLU A 358 -2.79 -2.85 15.28
C GLU A 358 -3.26 -2.17 13.99
N LEU A 359 -2.65 -1.03 13.63
CA LEU A 359 -3.06 -0.24 12.48
C LEU A 359 -2.86 -1.00 11.16
N PHE A 360 -1.69 -1.60 10.98
CA PHE A 360 -1.39 -2.43 9.81
C PHE A 360 -2.08 -3.78 9.92
N LYS A 361 -2.58 -4.26 8.78
CA LYS A 361 -3.20 -5.56 8.63
C LYS A 361 -2.47 -6.35 7.56
N VAL A 362 -2.64 -7.67 7.62
CA VAL A 362 -2.20 -8.60 6.59
C VAL A 362 -3.42 -9.38 6.14
N LEU A 363 -3.68 -9.37 4.84
CA LEU A 363 -4.69 -10.19 4.18
C LEU A 363 -4.00 -11.17 3.24
N ALA A 364 -4.35 -12.45 3.35
CA ALA A 364 -3.92 -13.48 2.42
C ALA A 364 -5.10 -13.95 1.57
N LEU A 365 -4.96 -13.81 0.25
CA LEU A 365 -5.91 -14.32 -0.74
C LEU A 365 -5.19 -15.35 -1.62
N GLY A 366 -5.82 -16.46 -1.98
CA GLY A 366 -5.12 -17.42 -2.83
C GLY A 366 -5.95 -18.56 -3.36
N ARG A 367 -5.28 -19.51 -3.98
CA ARG A 367 -5.89 -20.71 -4.57
C ARG A 367 -4.92 -21.88 -4.50
N GLY A 368 -5.43 -23.09 -4.32
CA GLY A 368 -4.64 -24.31 -4.48
C GLY A 368 -3.66 -24.59 -3.35
N LEU A 369 -3.80 -23.93 -2.19
CA LEU A 369 -3.06 -24.26 -0.98
C LEU A 369 -3.94 -25.09 -0.03
N SER A 370 -3.37 -26.13 0.55
CA SER A 370 -4.05 -26.97 1.55
C SER A 370 -3.53 -26.65 2.96
N GLY A 371 -4.44 -26.50 3.92
CA GLY A 371 -4.11 -26.20 5.32
C GLY A 371 -4.02 -24.70 5.61
N GLY A 372 -3.94 -24.36 6.90
CA GLY A 372 -3.85 -22.96 7.33
C GLY A 372 -2.48 -22.33 7.06
N LEU A 373 -2.48 -21.04 6.74
CA LEU A 373 -1.25 -20.25 6.63
C LEU A 373 -0.74 -19.87 8.02
N LEU A 374 0.57 -20.04 8.24
CA LEU A 374 1.18 -19.94 9.57
C LEU A 374 0.98 -18.55 10.19
N GLY A 375 1.03 -17.50 9.38
CA GLY A 375 0.86 -16.11 9.82
C GLY A 375 -0.52 -15.82 10.44
N PHE A 376 -1.49 -16.71 10.23
CA PHE A 376 -2.86 -16.57 10.70
C PHE A 376 -3.24 -17.64 11.72
N ALA A 377 -2.26 -18.43 12.22
CA ALA A 377 -2.52 -19.50 13.18
C ALA A 377 -3.15 -19.02 14.50
N ARG A 378 -2.92 -17.76 14.88
CA ARG A 378 -3.52 -17.12 16.05
C ARG A 378 -3.97 -15.70 15.74
N GLY A 379 -5.11 -15.32 16.30
CA GLY A 379 -5.63 -13.96 16.15
C GLY A 379 -6.13 -13.66 14.74
N ASP A 380 -6.52 -14.69 13.97
CA ASP A 380 -7.20 -14.51 12.70
C ASP A 380 -8.56 -13.84 12.90
N ARG A 381 -8.88 -12.91 12.01
CA ARG A 381 -10.02 -11.99 12.07
C ARG A 381 -10.85 -12.04 10.79
N VAL A 382 -10.78 -13.10 9.98
CA VAL A 382 -11.61 -13.23 8.76
C VAL A 382 -13.10 -13.02 9.04
N HIS A 383 -13.59 -13.42 10.21
CA HIS A 383 -14.98 -13.19 10.64
C HIS A 383 -15.37 -11.71 10.80
N ALA A 384 -14.40 -10.79 10.81
CA ALA A 384 -14.61 -9.36 10.92
C ALA A 384 -14.63 -8.66 9.55
N LEU A 385 -14.25 -9.35 8.47
CA LEU A 385 -14.32 -8.82 7.10
C LEU A 385 -15.77 -8.67 6.66
#